data_AF-A0A7Y2UXF7-F1
#
_entry.id   AF-A0A7Y2UXF7-F1
#
_cell.length_a   1.000
_cell.length_b   1.000
_cell.length_c   1.000
_cell.angle_alpha   90.00
_cell.angle_beta   90.00
_cell.angle_gamma   90.00
#
_symmetry.space_group_name_H-M   'P 1'
#
loop_
_entity.id
_entity.type
_entity.pdbx_description
1 polymer ?
#
loop_
_entity_poly.entity_id
_entity_poly.type
_entity_poly.pdbx_seq_one_letter_code
_entity_poly.pdbx_strand_id
1 'polypeptide(L)'
;MSSQRLNAISLSAQRKAIAIVEETKRSELFGKHVFNEDRMTQYLTKDAFQSVKNAIFTGSKIDRKMADQIAESMKAWALSMGATHYTHWFQPLTGATAEKHDAFFDLLPNGRAIEKFGGSQLVQQEPDASSFPSGGIRNTFEARGYTAWDPTSPAFIYGATLCIPTVFVSYTGEALDNKVPLLRALHAVDEAATGVARYFDKTVNKVLATLGWEQEYFLIDKTLANSRPDLVLAGRTLVGQAAAKGQQLDDHYFGVIPLRAINYMKDLEVECTKLGIPVKTRHNEVAPNQFEL
;
A
#
# COMPACT_ATOMS: atom_id res chain seq x y z
N MET A 1 -11.52 -39.65 -5.00
CA MET A 1 -11.44 -38.23 -4.60
C MET A 1 -11.15 -38.18 -3.11
N SER A 2 -10.20 -37.35 -2.64
CA SER A 2 -9.89 -37.28 -1.21
C SER A 2 -11.12 -36.79 -0.43
N SER A 3 -11.35 -37.36 0.76
CA SER A 3 -12.43 -36.94 1.67
C SER A 3 -12.40 -35.43 1.95
N GLN A 4 -11.20 -34.85 2.01
CA GLN A 4 -10.97 -33.43 2.19
C GLN A 4 -11.61 -32.55 1.08
N ARG A 5 -11.54 -32.97 -0.19
CA ARG A 5 -12.12 -32.19 -1.31
C ARG A 5 -13.64 -32.22 -1.28
N LEU A 6 -14.24 -33.37 -1.00
CA LEU A 6 -15.70 -33.50 -0.90
C LEU A 6 -16.24 -32.64 0.25
N ASN A 7 -15.54 -32.65 1.39
CA ASN A 7 -15.87 -31.79 2.52
C ASN A 7 -15.77 -30.30 2.15
N ALA A 8 -14.72 -29.89 1.44
CA ALA A 8 -14.55 -28.52 0.99
C ALA A 8 -15.69 -28.06 0.05
N ILE A 9 -16.14 -28.92 -0.87
CA ILE A 9 -17.28 -28.63 -1.75
C ILE A 9 -18.56 -28.42 -0.93
N SER A 10 -18.85 -29.33 0.00
CA SER A 10 -20.02 -29.24 0.87
C SER A 10 -20.02 -27.94 1.70
N LEU A 11 -18.88 -27.60 2.30
CA LEU A 11 -18.72 -26.36 3.06
C LEU A 11 -18.88 -25.11 2.18
N SER A 12 -18.28 -25.10 0.98
CA SER A 12 -18.38 -23.96 0.06
C SER A 12 -19.83 -23.69 -0.38
N ALA A 13 -20.60 -24.76 -0.63
CA ALA A 13 -22.01 -24.66 -1.03
C ALA A 13 -22.93 -24.08 0.08
N GLN A 14 -22.54 -24.23 1.35
CA GLN A 14 -23.32 -23.73 2.48
C GLN A 14 -22.99 -22.27 2.86
N ARG A 15 -21.98 -21.65 2.25
CA ARG A 15 -21.57 -20.28 2.59
C ARG A 15 -22.57 -19.25 2.09
N LYS A 16 -23.09 -18.47 3.04
CA LYS A 16 -23.96 -17.32 2.76
C LYS A 16 -23.11 -16.08 2.45
N ALA A 17 -23.64 -15.20 1.61
CA ALA A 17 -23.04 -13.91 1.37
C ALA A 17 -23.15 -13.03 2.63
N ILE A 18 -22.08 -12.31 2.96
CA ILE A 18 -22.07 -11.30 4.02
C ILE A 18 -22.62 -10.02 3.42
N ALA A 19 -23.64 -9.42 4.03
CA ALA A 19 -24.20 -8.16 3.54
C ALA A 19 -23.28 -6.99 3.97
N ILE A 20 -22.94 -6.13 3.01
CA ILE A 20 -22.20 -4.89 3.26
C ILE A 20 -23.20 -3.73 3.22
N VAL A 21 -23.30 -3.00 4.32
CA VAL A 21 -24.19 -1.84 4.47
C VAL A 21 -23.33 -0.58 4.41
N GLU A 22 -23.63 0.31 3.47
CA GLU A 22 -22.99 1.62 3.37
C GLU A 22 -23.94 2.67 3.96
N GLU A 23 -23.66 3.14 5.18
CA GLU A 23 -24.50 4.13 5.87
C GLU A 23 -24.11 5.58 5.55
N THR A 24 -22.89 5.80 5.08
CA THR A 24 -22.30 7.13 4.84
C THR A 24 -21.93 7.31 3.39
N LYS A 25 -21.91 8.57 2.93
CA LYS A 25 -21.51 8.88 1.55
C LYS A 25 -20.02 8.59 1.37
N ARG A 26 -19.65 7.95 0.27
CA ARG A 26 -18.25 7.66 -0.06
C ARG A 26 -17.36 8.91 -0.07
N SER A 27 -17.89 10.08 -0.43
CA SER A 27 -17.17 11.36 -0.35
C SER A 27 -16.76 11.75 1.08
N GLU A 28 -17.52 11.34 2.09
CA GLU A 28 -17.21 11.60 3.51
C GLU A 28 -16.20 10.59 4.06
N LEU A 29 -16.15 9.39 3.47
CA LEU A 29 -15.18 8.34 3.81
C LEU A 29 -13.84 8.52 3.09
N PHE A 30 -13.82 9.22 1.96
CA PHE A 30 -12.66 9.30 1.08
C PHE A 30 -11.43 9.86 1.81
N GLY A 31 -10.36 9.05 1.84
CA GLY A 31 -9.10 9.42 2.50
C GLY A 31 -9.21 9.61 4.02
N LYS A 32 -10.26 9.10 4.67
CA LYS A 32 -10.46 9.24 6.12
C LYS A 32 -9.28 8.68 6.93
N HIS A 33 -8.61 7.64 6.43
CA HIS A 33 -7.45 7.00 7.06
C HIS A 33 -6.12 7.50 6.49
N VAL A 34 -6.10 8.64 5.80
CA VAL A 34 -4.89 9.19 5.17
C VAL A 34 -4.53 10.53 5.83
N PHE A 35 -3.25 10.75 6.10
CA PHE A 35 -2.71 12.03 6.57
C PHE A 35 -2.58 13.02 5.39
N ASN A 36 -3.73 13.36 4.82
CA ASN A 36 -3.87 14.21 3.63
C ASN A 36 -3.73 15.72 3.96
N GLU A 37 -3.90 16.59 2.95
CA GLU A 37 -3.79 18.05 3.13
C GLU A 37 -4.74 18.61 4.21
N ASP A 38 -5.96 18.10 4.30
CA ASP A 38 -6.93 18.52 5.34
C ASP A 38 -6.43 18.17 6.74
N ARG A 39 -5.94 16.94 6.95
CA ARG A 39 -5.38 16.50 8.24
C ARG A 39 -4.09 17.23 8.56
N MET A 40 -3.22 17.40 7.57
CA MET A 40 -2.01 18.19 7.71
C MET A 40 -2.33 19.63 8.14
N THR A 41 -3.36 20.26 7.57
CA THR A 41 -3.80 21.61 7.95
C THR A 41 -4.34 21.66 9.38
N GLN A 42 -5.01 20.61 9.84
CA GLN A 42 -5.57 20.52 11.19
C GLN A 42 -4.51 20.24 12.28
N TYR A 43 -3.51 19.42 11.96
CA TYR A 43 -2.56 18.89 12.95
C TYR A 43 -1.16 19.52 12.89
N LEU A 44 -0.70 19.97 11.73
CA LEU A 44 0.60 20.62 11.58
C LEU A 44 0.49 22.12 11.88
N THR A 45 1.59 22.70 12.34
CA THR A 45 1.72 24.16 12.29
C THR A 45 1.91 24.63 10.85
N LYS A 46 1.67 25.91 10.62
CA LYS A 46 1.84 26.54 9.31
C LYS A 46 3.24 26.29 8.71
N ASP A 47 4.28 26.38 9.52
CA ASP A 47 5.66 26.20 9.07
C ASP A 47 5.95 24.74 8.70
N ALA A 48 5.52 23.79 9.55
CA ALA A 48 5.67 22.36 9.28
C ALA A 48 4.88 21.93 8.03
N PHE A 49 3.65 22.43 7.88
CA PHE A 49 2.83 22.21 6.69
C PHE A 49 3.52 22.72 5.42
N GLN A 50 4.04 23.95 5.44
CA GLN A 50 4.76 24.51 4.30
C GLN A 50 6.05 23.74 4.01
N SER A 51 6.75 23.24 5.03
CA SER A 51 7.94 22.40 4.88
C SER A 51 7.63 21.10 4.14
N VAL A 52 6.56 20.39 4.53
CA VAL A 52 6.10 19.18 3.83
C VAL A 52 5.68 19.50 2.40
N LYS A 53 4.91 20.58 2.21
CA LYS A 53 4.47 21.02 0.88
C LYS A 53 5.65 21.30 -0.04
N ASN A 54 6.66 22.03 0.44
CA ASN A 54 7.88 22.28 -0.32
C ASN A 54 8.61 20.97 -0.63
N ALA A 55 8.73 20.05 0.32
CA ALA A 55 9.37 18.76 0.09
C ALA A 55 8.67 17.95 -1.02
N ILE A 56 7.33 17.96 -1.06
CA ILE A 56 6.54 17.28 -2.10
C ILE A 56 6.73 17.92 -3.48
N PHE A 57 6.65 19.25 -3.56
CA PHE A 57 6.63 19.93 -4.86
C PHE A 57 8.02 20.17 -5.45
N THR A 58 8.99 20.53 -4.62
CA THR A 58 10.35 20.94 -5.04
C THR A 58 11.44 19.96 -4.67
N GLY A 59 11.14 18.91 -3.88
CA GLY A 59 12.15 17.97 -3.39
C GLY A 59 13.06 18.56 -2.30
N SER A 60 12.66 19.67 -1.66
CA SER A 60 13.43 20.27 -0.58
C SER A 60 13.57 19.33 0.62
N LYS A 61 14.73 19.35 1.29
CA LYS A 61 14.93 18.57 2.52
C LYS A 61 14.09 19.13 3.67
N ILE A 62 13.46 18.23 4.43
CA ILE A 62 12.80 18.56 5.70
C ILE A 62 13.90 18.61 6.77
N ASP A 63 14.06 19.75 7.43
CA ASP A 63 15.02 19.87 8.51
C ASP A 63 14.61 19.07 9.75
N ARG A 64 15.56 18.80 10.65
CA ARG A 64 15.31 17.97 11.83
C ARG A 64 14.25 18.55 12.77
N LYS A 65 14.20 19.88 12.91
CA LYS A 65 13.24 20.54 13.81
C LYS A 65 11.82 20.39 13.27
N MET A 66 11.64 20.58 11.96
CA MET A 66 10.39 20.35 11.27
C MET A 66 10.00 18.87 11.32
N ALA A 67 10.95 17.96 11.15
CA ALA A 67 10.70 16.53 11.24
C ALA A 67 10.15 16.09 12.61
N ASP A 68 10.73 16.59 13.71
CA ASP A 68 10.24 16.28 15.07
C ASP A 68 8.80 16.78 15.26
N GLN A 69 8.50 17.97 14.73
CA GLN A 69 7.15 18.53 14.79
C GLN A 69 6.15 17.74 13.94
N ILE A 70 6.53 17.36 12.71
CA ILE A 70 5.70 16.56 11.82
C ILE A 70 5.41 15.19 12.45
N ALA A 71 6.43 14.54 13.02
CA ALA A 71 6.29 13.26 13.70
C ALA A 71 5.30 13.35 14.87
N GLU A 72 5.43 14.35 15.74
CA GLU A 72 4.52 14.51 16.87
C GLU A 72 3.07 14.75 16.43
N SER A 73 2.86 15.59 15.41
CA SER A 73 1.54 15.82 14.81
C SER A 73 0.95 14.56 14.16
N MET A 74 1.78 13.81 13.42
CA MET A 74 1.37 12.56 12.77
C MET A 74 1.01 11.49 13.80
N LYS A 75 1.77 11.40 14.91
CA LYS A 75 1.44 10.54 16.06
C LYS A 75 0.12 10.94 16.70
N ALA A 76 -0.08 12.24 16.98
CA ALA A 76 -1.31 12.72 17.60
C ALA A 76 -2.55 12.39 16.76
N TRP A 77 -2.44 12.53 15.43
CA TRP A 77 -3.48 12.09 14.49
C TRP A 77 -3.64 10.56 14.48
N ALA A 78 -2.55 9.81 14.46
CA ALA A 78 -2.62 8.36 14.45
C ALA A 78 -3.29 7.80 15.72
N LEU A 79 -2.94 8.34 16.89
CA LEU A 79 -3.55 7.99 18.18
C LEU A 79 -5.03 8.36 18.22
N SER A 80 -5.44 9.51 17.65
CA SER A 80 -6.87 9.89 17.60
C SER A 80 -7.71 8.94 16.74
N MET A 81 -7.06 8.25 15.80
CA MET A 81 -7.64 7.22 14.94
C MET A 81 -7.52 5.80 15.53
N GLY A 82 -6.96 5.66 16.74
CA GLY A 82 -6.81 4.38 17.43
C GLY A 82 -5.58 3.57 17.04
N ALA A 83 -4.61 4.15 16.34
CA ALA A 83 -3.34 3.48 16.06
C ALA A 83 -2.53 3.29 17.35
N THR A 84 -1.83 2.17 17.44
CA THR A 84 -0.96 1.82 18.57
C THR A 84 0.49 1.61 18.14
N HIS A 85 0.69 1.34 16.85
CA HIS A 85 1.99 1.08 16.23
C HIS A 85 2.20 2.00 15.03
N TYR A 86 3.44 2.10 14.59
CA TYR A 86 3.82 2.64 13.30
C TYR A 86 4.74 1.67 12.55
N THR A 87 4.82 1.84 11.25
CA THR A 87 5.72 1.06 10.39
C THR A 87 6.21 1.89 9.22
N HIS A 88 7.48 1.69 8.86
CA HIS A 88 8.01 2.11 7.57
C HIS A 88 7.53 1.12 6.51
N TRP A 89 6.65 1.58 5.63
CA TRP A 89 5.96 0.78 4.63
C TRP A 89 6.69 0.92 3.29
N PHE A 90 7.30 -0.17 2.83
CA PHE A 90 8.09 -0.16 1.58
C PHE A 90 8.00 -1.50 0.82
N GLN A 91 8.39 -1.48 -0.44
CA GLN A 91 8.34 -2.63 -1.35
C GLN A 91 9.75 -3.01 -1.80
N PRO A 92 10.46 -3.87 -1.06
CA PRO A 92 11.78 -4.37 -1.46
C PRO A 92 11.71 -5.20 -2.75
N LEU A 93 12.87 -5.54 -3.30
CA LEU A 93 13.01 -6.34 -4.53
C LEU A 93 12.52 -7.80 -4.42
N THR A 94 11.89 -8.19 -3.32
CA THR A 94 11.25 -9.50 -3.13
C THR A 94 9.89 -9.60 -3.81
N GLY A 95 9.31 -8.48 -4.23
CA GLY A 95 7.97 -8.43 -4.83
C GLY A 95 6.82 -8.42 -3.81
N ALA A 96 7.12 -8.37 -2.52
CA ALA A 96 6.12 -8.22 -1.46
C ALA A 96 6.41 -6.98 -0.61
N THR A 97 5.37 -6.40 -0.03
CA THR A 97 5.50 -5.31 0.95
C THR A 97 6.21 -5.80 2.21
N ALA A 98 7.14 -5.01 2.71
CA ALA A 98 7.78 -5.22 4.00
C ALA A 98 7.25 -4.22 5.03
N GLU A 99 6.99 -4.73 6.23
CA GLU A 99 6.53 -3.95 7.37
C GLU A 99 7.19 -4.49 8.65
N LYS A 100 7.65 -3.58 9.49
CA LYS A 100 8.03 -3.85 10.88
C LYS A 100 7.22 -2.93 11.77
N HIS A 101 6.42 -3.50 12.67
CA HIS A 101 5.52 -2.71 13.53
C HIS A 101 6.24 -2.38 14.84
N ASP A 102 6.56 -1.11 15.02
CA ASP A 102 7.12 -0.57 16.25
C ASP A 102 6.01 0.15 17.03
N ALA A 103 5.92 -0.09 18.34
CA ALA A 103 4.91 0.55 19.18
C ALA A 103 5.23 2.04 19.39
N PHE A 104 4.20 2.87 19.52
CA PHE A 104 4.40 4.24 20.03
C PHE A 104 4.77 4.24 21.53
N PHE A 105 4.41 3.19 22.25
CA PHE A 105 4.69 3.04 23.67
C PHE A 105 6.19 3.01 23.97
N ASP A 106 6.61 3.81 24.95
CA ASP A 106 7.96 3.86 25.51
C ASP A 106 7.88 4.09 27.04
N LEU A 107 8.96 3.80 27.73
CA LEU A 107 9.10 4.03 29.17
C LEU A 107 10.15 5.11 29.44
N LEU A 108 9.76 6.13 30.18
CA LEU A 108 10.71 7.12 30.70
C LEU A 108 11.67 6.46 31.71
N PRO A 109 12.86 7.05 31.97
CA PRO A 109 13.83 6.50 32.94
C PRO A 109 13.27 6.29 34.36
N ASN A 110 12.18 6.98 34.70
CA ASN A 110 11.47 6.84 35.98
C ASN A 110 10.34 5.79 35.94
N GLY A 111 10.21 5.01 34.88
CA GLY A 111 9.20 3.95 34.72
C GLY A 111 7.81 4.44 34.30
N ARG A 112 7.63 5.73 34.02
CA ARG A 112 6.33 6.25 33.52
C ARG A 112 6.15 5.90 32.04
N ALA A 113 4.97 5.39 31.71
CA ALA A 113 4.54 5.15 30.33
C ALA A 113 4.33 6.45 29.56
N ILE A 114 4.71 6.44 28.29
CA ILE A 114 4.48 7.54 27.34
C ILE A 114 4.38 7.00 25.91
N GLU A 115 3.65 7.70 25.05
CA GLU A 115 3.63 7.49 23.61
C GLU A 115 4.58 8.47 22.93
N LYS A 116 5.57 7.93 22.22
CA LYS A 116 6.65 8.69 21.58
C LYS A 116 6.80 8.32 20.12
N PHE A 117 6.96 9.35 19.30
CA PHE A 117 7.34 9.22 17.90
C PHE A 117 8.09 10.48 17.49
N GLY A 118 9.41 10.36 17.36
CA GLY A 118 10.30 11.47 17.04
C GLY A 118 10.60 11.62 15.56
N GLY A 119 11.11 12.77 15.16
CA GLY A 119 11.49 13.07 13.78
C GLY A 119 12.60 12.16 13.26
N SER A 120 13.49 11.69 14.15
CA SER A 120 14.48 10.66 13.78
C SER A 120 13.81 9.35 13.36
N GLN A 121 12.74 8.93 14.03
CA GLN A 121 11.99 7.71 13.68
C GLN A 121 11.14 7.91 12.43
N LEU A 122 10.70 9.13 12.14
CA LEU A 122 9.98 9.47 10.91
C LEU A 122 10.90 9.49 9.69
N VAL A 123 12.00 10.26 9.75
CA VAL A 123 12.83 10.55 8.58
C VAL A 123 13.64 9.36 8.12
N GLN A 124 14.21 8.59 9.05
CA GLN A 124 15.09 7.47 8.72
C GLN A 124 15.02 6.36 9.77
N GLN A 125 14.79 5.12 9.34
CA GLN A 125 14.90 3.95 10.21
C GLN A 125 15.98 3.00 9.68
N GLU A 126 16.63 2.27 10.58
CA GLU A 126 17.46 1.11 10.25
C GLU A 126 16.57 -0.13 10.42
N PRO A 127 15.87 -0.60 9.37
CA PRO A 127 15.28 -1.93 9.42
C PRO A 127 16.42 -2.95 9.53
N ASP A 128 16.20 -4.04 10.27
CA ASP A 128 17.12 -5.18 10.21
C ASP A 128 17.08 -5.75 8.79
N ALA A 129 18.03 -5.32 7.98
CA ALA A 129 18.09 -5.59 6.55
C ALA A 129 18.84 -6.88 6.21
N SER A 130 19.35 -7.59 7.23
CA SER A 130 20.12 -8.82 7.09
C SER A 130 19.36 -9.94 6.37
N SER A 131 18.03 -9.92 6.42
CA SER A 131 17.15 -10.97 5.87
C SER A 131 16.58 -10.64 4.48
N PHE A 132 16.83 -9.44 3.93
CA PHE A 132 16.33 -9.11 2.58
C PHE A 132 17.27 -9.65 1.49
N PRO A 133 16.74 -10.18 0.37
CA PRO A 133 17.54 -10.65 -0.75
C PRO A 133 18.47 -9.57 -1.27
N SER A 134 19.76 -9.87 -1.31
CA SER A 134 20.82 -8.95 -1.76
C SER A 134 21.34 -9.28 -3.17
N GLY A 135 20.71 -10.22 -3.88
CA GLY A 135 21.18 -10.70 -5.18
C GLY A 135 22.53 -11.42 -5.14
N GLY A 136 23.00 -11.85 -3.96
CA GLY A 136 24.30 -12.51 -3.79
C GLY A 136 25.51 -11.56 -3.78
N ILE A 137 25.27 -10.24 -3.70
CA ILE A 137 26.31 -9.21 -3.87
C ILE A 137 26.98 -8.83 -2.54
N ARG A 138 26.53 -9.34 -1.37
CA ARG A 138 27.00 -8.83 -0.06
C ARG A 138 27.19 -9.88 1.04
N ASN A 139 28.18 -9.65 1.90
CA ASN A 139 28.32 -10.33 3.19
C ASN A 139 27.29 -9.82 4.22
N THR A 140 26.84 -10.68 5.12
CA THR A 140 25.79 -10.40 6.13
C THR A 140 26.07 -9.19 7.03
N PHE A 141 27.34 -8.84 7.28
CA PHE A 141 27.69 -7.65 8.07
C PHE A 141 27.55 -6.32 7.30
N GLU A 142 27.56 -6.36 5.97
CA GLU A 142 27.36 -5.20 5.08
C GLU A 142 25.90 -5.08 4.62
N ALA A 143 25.02 -5.97 5.09
CA ALA A 143 23.60 -6.00 4.77
C ALA A 143 22.79 -4.93 5.53
N ARG A 144 23.42 -3.81 5.91
CA ARG A 144 22.72 -2.67 6.51
C ARG A 144 21.93 -1.94 5.43
N GLY A 145 20.66 -1.72 5.71
CA GLY A 145 19.75 -0.95 4.88
C GLY A 145 19.08 0.13 5.71
N TYR A 146 18.66 1.19 5.04
CA TYR A 146 17.99 2.33 5.65
C TYR A 146 16.70 2.59 4.91
N THR A 147 15.64 2.83 5.67
CA THR A 147 14.43 3.43 5.12
C THR A 147 14.51 4.94 5.24
N ALA A 148 13.95 5.65 4.26
CA ALA A 148 13.73 7.09 4.37
C ALA A 148 12.30 7.43 3.97
N TRP A 149 11.65 8.28 4.76
CA TRP A 149 10.27 8.69 4.47
C TRP A 149 10.18 9.44 3.14
N ASP A 150 9.22 9.04 2.31
CA ASP A 150 8.86 9.74 1.08
C ASP A 150 7.57 10.55 1.29
N PRO A 151 7.65 11.89 1.42
CA PRO A 151 6.48 12.73 1.66
C PRO A 151 5.56 12.83 0.44
N THR A 152 5.99 12.40 -0.76
CA THR A 152 5.15 12.43 -1.97
C THR A 152 4.01 11.41 -1.91
N SER A 153 4.13 10.40 -1.04
CA SER A 153 3.09 9.42 -0.74
C SER A 153 2.62 9.66 0.70
N PRO A 154 1.35 10.03 0.94
CA PRO A 154 0.89 10.39 2.28
C PRO A 154 0.89 9.17 3.21
N ALA A 155 1.22 9.40 4.48
CA ALA A 155 1.07 8.38 5.52
C ALA A 155 -0.41 8.01 5.69
N PHE A 156 -0.68 6.76 6.06
CA PHE A 156 -2.04 6.25 6.21
C PHE A 156 -2.15 5.28 7.39
N ILE A 157 -3.37 4.99 7.81
CA ILE A 157 -3.64 4.03 8.89
C ILE A 157 -4.28 2.79 8.30
N TYR A 158 -3.69 1.65 8.60
CA TYR A 158 -4.22 0.34 8.26
C TYR A 158 -4.31 -0.52 9.51
N GLY A 159 -5.52 -1.00 9.83
CA GLY A 159 -5.80 -1.61 11.13
C GLY A 159 -5.52 -0.64 12.28
N ALA A 160 -4.59 -0.99 13.16
CA ALA A 160 -4.14 -0.18 14.28
C ALA A 160 -2.70 0.34 14.10
N THR A 161 -2.23 0.46 12.86
CA THR A 161 -0.85 0.82 12.53
C THR A 161 -0.80 2.03 11.60
N LEU A 162 0.03 3.01 11.96
CA LEU A 162 0.43 4.12 11.08
C LEU A 162 1.47 3.63 10.07
N CYS A 163 1.11 3.55 8.80
CA CYS A 163 2.01 3.19 7.71
C CYS A 163 2.62 4.45 7.09
N ILE A 164 3.95 4.51 7.08
CA ILE A 164 4.74 5.63 6.57
C ILE A 164 5.41 5.17 5.28
N PRO A 165 4.96 5.64 4.09
CA PRO A 165 5.56 5.25 2.83
C PRO A 165 7.03 5.64 2.75
N THR A 166 7.91 4.67 2.55
CA THR A 166 9.36 4.92 2.57
C THR A 166 10.07 4.30 1.39
N VAL A 167 11.21 4.88 1.06
CA VAL A 167 12.21 4.25 0.20
C VAL A 167 13.14 3.37 1.03
N PHE A 168 13.73 2.34 0.42
CA PHE A 168 14.70 1.46 1.06
C PHE A 168 16.00 1.40 0.27
N VAL A 169 17.10 1.79 0.92
CA VAL A 169 18.43 1.90 0.32
C VAL A 169 19.47 1.16 1.15
N SER A 170 20.57 0.78 0.51
CA SER A 170 21.72 0.22 1.22
C SER A 170 22.51 1.29 1.98
N TYR A 171 23.43 0.83 2.83
CA TYR A 171 24.49 1.68 3.39
C TYR A 171 25.33 2.40 2.32
N THR A 172 25.53 1.79 1.14
CA THR A 172 26.22 2.39 -0.01
C THR A 172 25.35 3.33 -0.85
N GLY A 173 24.06 3.46 -0.53
CA GLY A 173 23.11 4.31 -1.27
C GLY A 173 22.49 3.67 -2.53
N GLU A 174 22.70 2.37 -2.72
CA GLU A 174 22.06 1.60 -3.79
C GLU A 174 20.58 1.35 -3.45
N ALA A 175 19.71 1.39 -4.45
CA ALA A 175 18.30 1.11 -4.27
C ALA A 175 18.08 -0.38 -3.97
N LEU A 176 17.35 -0.67 -2.90
CA LEU A 176 16.94 -2.03 -2.51
C LEU A 176 15.42 -2.21 -2.61
N ASP A 177 14.74 -1.28 -3.27
CA ASP A 177 13.30 -1.25 -3.49
C ASP A 177 12.92 -0.92 -4.94
N ASN A 178 11.62 -0.95 -5.18
CA ASN A 178 11.04 -0.49 -6.45
C ASN A 178 10.73 1.01 -6.47
N LYS A 179 10.65 1.67 -5.31
CA LYS A 179 10.26 3.08 -5.20
C LYS A 179 11.37 4.02 -5.66
N VAL A 180 12.62 3.81 -5.25
CA VAL A 180 13.75 4.68 -5.66
C VAL A 180 13.95 4.67 -7.17
N PRO A 181 14.00 3.51 -7.86
CA PRO A 181 14.12 3.48 -9.31
C PRO A 181 12.95 4.19 -10.01
N LEU A 182 11.72 4.01 -9.52
CA LEU A 182 10.53 4.68 -10.06
C LEU A 182 10.62 6.21 -9.91
N LEU A 183 10.96 6.71 -8.71
CA LEU A 183 11.10 8.16 -8.47
C LEU A 183 12.18 8.78 -9.37
N ARG A 184 13.32 8.09 -9.56
CA ARG A 184 14.38 8.52 -10.48
C ARG A 184 13.91 8.55 -11.94
N ALA A 185 13.17 7.53 -12.37
CA ALA A 185 12.61 7.47 -13.72
C ALA A 185 11.60 8.58 -13.97
N LEU A 186 10.69 8.83 -13.02
CA LEU A 186 9.71 9.91 -13.09
C LEU A 186 10.38 11.29 -13.17
N HIS A 187 11.44 11.51 -12.39
CA HIS A 187 12.21 12.74 -12.43
C HIS A 187 12.90 12.95 -13.78
N ALA A 188 13.55 11.91 -14.33
CA ALA A 188 14.19 11.99 -15.64
C ALA A 188 13.19 12.29 -16.77
N VAL A 189 11.99 11.70 -16.70
CA VAL A 189 10.89 11.97 -17.64
C VAL A 189 10.40 13.41 -17.51
N ASP A 190 10.22 13.90 -16.29
CA ASP A 190 9.80 15.30 -16.01
C ASP A 190 10.80 16.30 -16.58
N GLU A 191 12.11 16.14 -16.31
CA GLU A 191 13.14 17.04 -16.83
C GLU A 191 13.15 17.09 -18.37
N ALA A 192 13.14 15.93 -19.02
CA ALA A 192 13.15 15.83 -20.47
C ALA A 192 11.87 16.42 -21.10
N ALA A 193 10.70 16.04 -20.57
CA ALA A 193 9.41 16.48 -21.08
C ALA A 193 9.19 17.98 -20.85
N THR A 194 9.58 18.51 -19.69
CA THR A 194 9.54 19.96 -19.40
C THR A 194 10.44 20.74 -20.36
N GLY A 195 11.64 20.23 -20.65
CA GLY A 195 12.54 20.82 -21.64
C GLY A 195 11.91 20.94 -23.03
N VAL A 196 11.21 19.89 -23.48
CA VAL A 196 10.49 19.89 -24.76
C VAL A 196 9.27 20.82 -24.73
N ALA A 197 8.46 20.76 -23.66
CA ALA A 197 7.25 21.57 -23.54
C ALA A 197 7.53 23.08 -23.60
N ARG A 198 8.68 23.53 -23.07
CA ARG A 198 9.11 24.93 -23.09
C ARG A 198 9.41 25.51 -24.47
N TYR A 199 9.56 24.68 -25.50
CA TYR A 199 9.60 25.16 -26.88
C TYR A 199 8.23 25.68 -27.36
N PHE A 200 7.14 25.19 -26.78
CA PHE A 200 5.76 25.58 -27.12
C PHE A 200 5.18 26.58 -26.12
N ASP A 201 5.43 26.38 -24.83
CA ASP A 201 4.98 27.26 -23.75
C ASP A 201 6.04 27.40 -22.65
N LYS A 202 6.64 28.59 -22.56
CA LYS A 202 7.70 28.91 -21.60
C LYS A 202 7.25 28.89 -20.15
N THR A 203 5.94 28.90 -19.87
CA THR A 203 5.39 28.90 -18.51
C THR A 203 5.37 27.51 -17.88
N VAL A 204 5.55 26.45 -18.68
CA VAL A 204 5.60 25.07 -18.18
C VAL A 204 6.83 24.88 -17.30
N ASN A 205 6.60 24.44 -16.06
CA ASN A 205 7.65 24.25 -15.05
C ASN A 205 7.81 22.80 -14.58
N LYS A 206 6.83 21.94 -14.87
CA LYS A 206 6.82 20.53 -14.47
C LYS A 206 5.87 19.75 -15.36
N VAL A 207 6.23 18.52 -15.68
CA VAL A 207 5.38 17.53 -16.35
C VAL A 207 5.18 16.34 -15.42
N LEU A 208 3.92 15.99 -15.14
CA LEU A 208 3.57 14.88 -14.26
C LEU A 208 3.09 13.69 -15.09
N ALA A 209 3.64 12.51 -14.83
CA ALA A 209 3.12 11.26 -15.38
C ALA A 209 1.94 10.77 -14.54
N THR A 210 0.84 10.43 -15.21
CA THR A 210 -0.34 9.81 -14.59
C THR A 210 -0.37 8.32 -14.93
N LEU A 211 -0.75 7.48 -13.96
CA LEU A 211 -0.91 6.03 -14.15
C LEU A 211 -2.31 5.61 -13.71
N GLY A 212 -3.09 5.07 -14.64
CA GLY A 212 -4.30 4.31 -14.36
C GLY A 212 -4.01 2.83 -14.61
N TRP A 213 -4.08 2.01 -13.57
CA TRP A 213 -3.90 0.56 -13.67
C TRP A 213 -5.25 -0.13 -13.57
N GLU A 214 -5.37 -1.29 -14.23
CA GLU A 214 -6.54 -2.16 -14.23
C GLU A 214 -6.10 -3.47 -13.55
N GLN A 215 -6.70 -3.82 -12.40
CA GLN A 215 -6.24 -4.97 -11.62
C GLN A 215 -7.18 -6.15 -11.76
N GLU A 216 -6.73 -7.12 -12.53
CA GLU A 216 -7.38 -8.43 -12.60
C GLU A 216 -6.99 -9.32 -11.41
N TYR A 217 -7.91 -10.19 -10.99
CA TYR A 217 -7.68 -11.22 -9.98
C TYR A 217 -8.70 -12.35 -10.06
N PHE A 218 -8.37 -13.48 -9.43
CA PHE A 218 -9.28 -14.62 -9.26
C PHE A 218 -9.78 -14.73 -7.81
N LEU A 219 -11.05 -15.08 -7.62
CA LEU A 219 -11.58 -15.45 -6.31
C LEU A 219 -11.87 -16.95 -6.23
N ILE A 220 -11.33 -17.60 -5.21
CA ILE A 220 -11.56 -19.01 -4.93
C ILE A 220 -12.03 -19.12 -3.48
N ASP A 221 -13.04 -19.97 -3.23
CA ASP A 221 -13.47 -20.21 -1.86
C ASP A 221 -12.32 -20.76 -1.02
N LYS A 222 -12.08 -20.17 0.15
CA LYS A 222 -10.99 -20.55 1.08
C LYS A 222 -10.92 -22.06 1.35
N THR A 223 -12.04 -22.75 1.49
CA THR A 223 -12.04 -24.22 1.74
C THR A 223 -11.60 -25.01 0.52
N LEU A 224 -12.00 -24.57 -0.68
CA LEU A 224 -11.55 -25.16 -1.95
C LEU A 224 -10.07 -24.88 -2.18
N ALA A 225 -9.61 -23.66 -1.93
CA ALA A 225 -8.20 -23.29 -2.04
C ALA A 225 -7.32 -24.12 -1.09
N ASN A 226 -7.71 -24.25 0.18
CA ASN A 226 -6.98 -25.07 1.17
C ASN A 226 -6.98 -26.57 0.84
N SER A 227 -7.92 -27.06 0.02
CA SER A 227 -7.91 -28.44 -0.48
C SER A 227 -6.91 -28.67 -1.63
N ARG A 228 -6.23 -27.61 -2.07
CA ARG A 228 -5.24 -27.59 -3.17
C ARG A 228 -3.88 -27.09 -2.65
N PRO A 229 -3.03 -27.99 -2.13
CA PRO A 229 -1.70 -27.60 -1.63
C PRO A 229 -0.85 -26.87 -2.66
N ASP A 230 -0.98 -27.24 -3.94
CA ASP A 230 -0.28 -26.58 -5.03
C ASP A 230 -0.69 -25.11 -5.20
N LEU A 231 -1.99 -24.81 -5.12
CA LEU A 231 -2.47 -23.43 -5.15
C LEU A 231 -1.97 -22.62 -3.95
N VAL A 232 -1.99 -23.21 -2.75
CA VAL A 232 -1.57 -22.53 -1.50
C VAL A 232 -0.08 -22.23 -1.51
N LEU A 233 0.76 -23.16 -1.98
CA LEU A 233 2.21 -23.06 -1.91
C LEU A 233 2.83 -22.36 -3.13
N ALA A 234 2.27 -22.57 -4.32
CA ALA A 234 2.82 -22.05 -5.57
C ALA A 234 2.04 -20.84 -6.12
N GLY A 235 0.93 -20.44 -5.49
CA GLY A 235 0.05 -19.38 -6.00
C GLY A 235 -0.69 -19.74 -7.29
N ARG A 236 -0.53 -20.98 -7.78
CA ARG A 236 -1.14 -21.48 -9.02
C ARG A 236 -1.34 -22.99 -8.95
N THR A 237 -2.25 -23.52 -9.76
CA THR A 237 -2.42 -24.96 -9.89
C THR A 237 -1.27 -25.57 -10.69
N LEU A 238 -0.61 -26.60 -10.15
CA LEU A 238 0.48 -27.32 -10.83
C LEU A 238 -0.03 -28.52 -11.62
N VAL A 239 -1.15 -29.10 -11.17
CA VAL A 239 -1.80 -30.25 -11.82
C VAL A 239 -3.29 -30.00 -11.95
N GLY A 240 -3.88 -30.51 -13.03
CA GLY A 240 -5.31 -30.38 -13.27
C GLY A 240 -5.62 -30.57 -14.74
N GLN A 241 -6.76 -31.18 -15.02
CA GLN A 241 -7.31 -31.17 -16.36
C GLN A 241 -7.85 -29.77 -16.67
N ALA A 242 -7.62 -29.28 -17.89
CA ALA A 242 -8.22 -28.03 -18.35
C ALA A 242 -9.75 -28.10 -18.24
N ALA A 243 -10.37 -26.96 -17.95
CA ALA A 243 -11.83 -26.87 -17.92
C ALA A 243 -12.40 -27.22 -19.30
N ALA A 244 -13.52 -27.95 -19.33
CA ALA A 244 -14.19 -28.33 -20.59
C ALA A 244 -14.68 -27.13 -21.40
N LYS A 245 -14.88 -25.98 -20.75
CA LYS A 245 -15.02 -24.65 -21.36
C LYS A 245 -13.90 -23.75 -20.84
N GLY A 246 -13.06 -23.24 -21.73
CA GLY A 246 -11.98 -22.30 -21.43
C GLY A 246 -12.46 -20.83 -21.45
N GLN A 247 -11.61 -19.91 -21.89
CA GLN A 247 -11.93 -18.49 -22.15
C GLN A 247 -12.81 -18.31 -23.40
N GLN A 248 -13.94 -19.02 -23.46
CA GLN A 248 -14.90 -18.98 -24.59
C GLN A 248 -16.31 -18.70 -24.07
N LEU A 249 -16.39 -18.01 -22.93
CA LEU A 249 -17.64 -17.62 -22.31
C LEU A 249 -17.87 -16.13 -22.57
N ASP A 250 -18.18 -15.79 -23.83
CA ASP A 250 -18.55 -14.42 -24.22
C ASP A 250 -19.74 -13.91 -23.39
N ASP A 251 -20.59 -14.83 -22.88
CA ASP A 251 -21.74 -14.55 -22.01
C ASP A 251 -21.36 -14.19 -20.56
N HIS A 252 -20.09 -14.34 -20.15
CA HIS A 252 -19.63 -14.16 -18.77
C HIS A 252 -18.95 -12.80 -18.54
N TYR A 253 -18.37 -12.22 -19.60
CA TYR A 253 -17.86 -10.86 -19.61
C TYR A 253 -19.03 -9.88 -19.45
N PHE A 254 -18.98 -9.03 -18.42
CA PHE A 254 -20.12 -8.20 -17.96
C PHE A 254 -21.41 -8.97 -17.57
N GLY A 255 -21.33 -10.28 -17.32
CA GLY A 255 -22.43 -11.07 -16.78
C GLY A 255 -22.78 -10.72 -15.32
N VAL A 256 -23.78 -11.39 -14.74
CA VAL A 256 -24.16 -11.18 -13.33
C VAL A 256 -23.03 -11.63 -12.39
N ILE A 257 -22.49 -10.70 -11.60
CA ILE A 257 -21.47 -11.01 -10.58
C ILE A 257 -22.13 -11.82 -9.44
N PRO A 258 -21.57 -12.99 -9.05
CA PRO A 258 -22.10 -13.77 -7.94
C PRO A 258 -22.23 -12.95 -6.64
N LEU A 259 -23.31 -13.15 -5.87
CA LEU A 259 -23.63 -12.33 -4.69
C LEU A 259 -22.49 -12.28 -3.65
N ARG A 260 -21.73 -13.37 -3.50
CA ARG A 260 -20.57 -13.40 -2.62
C ARG A 260 -19.41 -12.54 -3.12
N ALA A 261 -19.16 -12.53 -4.43
CA ALA A 261 -18.10 -11.76 -5.06
C ALA A 261 -18.43 -10.26 -5.06
N ILE A 262 -19.66 -9.88 -5.43
CA ILE A 262 -20.06 -8.47 -5.41
C ILE A 262 -20.03 -7.87 -4.01
N ASN A 263 -20.40 -8.63 -2.97
CA ASN A 263 -20.31 -8.15 -1.60
C ASN A 263 -18.86 -8.03 -1.13
N TYR A 264 -17.97 -8.93 -1.54
CA TYR A 264 -16.53 -8.76 -1.33
C TYR A 264 -16.01 -7.48 -2.01
N MET A 265 -16.36 -7.24 -3.28
CA MET A 265 -15.96 -6.02 -3.99
C MET A 265 -16.50 -4.75 -3.35
N LYS A 266 -17.73 -4.79 -2.81
CA LYS A 266 -18.30 -3.65 -2.05
C LYS A 266 -17.48 -3.33 -0.82
N ASP A 267 -17.11 -4.35 -0.04
CA ASP A 267 -16.29 -4.17 1.15
C ASP A 267 -14.90 -3.61 0.78
N LEU A 268 -14.28 -4.18 -0.25
CA LEU A 268 -13.00 -3.72 -0.79
C LEU A 268 -13.05 -2.26 -1.25
N GLU A 269 -14.08 -1.86 -2.00
CA GLU A 269 -14.28 -0.46 -2.41
C GLU A 269 -14.41 0.50 -1.23
N VAL A 270 -15.11 0.10 -0.17
CA VAL A 270 -15.27 0.91 1.05
C VAL A 270 -13.93 1.10 1.74
N GLU A 271 -13.14 0.03 1.89
CA GLU A 271 -11.80 0.11 2.49
C GLU A 271 -10.81 0.91 1.62
N CYS A 272 -10.84 0.71 0.29
CA CYS A 272 -10.06 1.53 -0.66
C CYS A 272 -10.43 3.02 -0.54
N THR A 273 -11.72 3.32 -0.45
CA THR A 273 -12.21 4.70 -0.26
C THR A 273 -11.62 5.31 1.01
N LYS A 274 -11.65 4.60 2.14
CA LYS A 274 -11.05 5.07 3.42
C LYS A 274 -9.56 5.36 3.29
N LEU A 275 -8.84 4.55 2.51
CA LEU A 275 -7.41 4.70 2.21
C LEU A 275 -7.11 5.71 1.08
N GLY A 276 -8.13 6.40 0.55
CA GLY A 276 -7.95 7.41 -0.50
C GLY A 276 -7.66 6.82 -1.88
N ILE A 277 -7.88 5.52 -2.09
CA ILE A 277 -7.73 4.84 -3.37
C ILE A 277 -9.03 5.00 -4.18
N PRO A 278 -9.03 5.73 -5.30
CA PRO A 278 -10.25 6.10 -6.02
C PRO A 278 -10.71 5.00 -6.99
N VAL A 279 -11.13 3.85 -6.45
CA VAL A 279 -11.68 2.74 -7.25
C VAL A 279 -12.91 3.20 -8.02
N LYS A 280 -12.94 2.91 -9.33
CA LYS A 280 -13.96 3.45 -10.24
C LYS A 280 -14.87 2.39 -10.85
N THR A 281 -14.31 1.25 -11.24
CA THR A 281 -15.00 0.23 -12.04
C THR A 281 -14.85 -1.12 -11.36
N ARG A 282 -15.81 -2.02 -11.57
CA ARG A 282 -15.67 -3.45 -11.24
C ARG A 282 -16.48 -4.28 -12.21
N HIS A 283 -15.95 -5.42 -12.65
CA HIS A 283 -16.69 -6.36 -13.49
C HIS A 283 -16.15 -7.79 -13.38
N ASN A 284 -16.91 -8.74 -13.94
CA ASN A 284 -16.39 -10.06 -14.27
C ASN A 284 -15.44 -9.95 -15.46
N GLU A 285 -14.41 -10.76 -15.45
CA GLU A 285 -13.55 -11.00 -16.60
C GLU A 285 -13.98 -12.26 -17.38
N VAL A 286 -13.28 -12.56 -18.47
CA VAL A 286 -13.61 -13.65 -19.40
C VAL A 286 -13.54 -15.03 -18.74
N ALA A 287 -12.59 -15.28 -17.83
CA ALA A 287 -12.47 -16.58 -17.19
C ALA A 287 -13.40 -16.74 -15.96
N PRO A 288 -13.83 -17.97 -15.64
CA PRO A 288 -14.66 -18.23 -14.47
C PRO A 288 -13.99 -17.78 -13.16
N ASN A 289 -14.72 -17.00 -12.37
CA ASN A 289 -14.24 -16.37 -11.12
C ASN A 289 -13.04 -15.44 -11.30
N GLN A 290 -12.80 -14.92 -12.49
CA GLN A 290 -11.91 -13.81 -12.76
C GLN A 290 -12.71 -12.51 -12.70
N PHE A 291 -12.09 -11.47 -12.14
CA PHE A 291 -12.69 -10.16 -11.96
C PHE A 291 -11.65 -9.07 -12.18
N GLU A 292 -12.14 -7.86 -12.42
CA GLU A 292 -11.33 -6.64 -12.46
C GLU A 292 -11.90 -5.60 -11.49
N LEU A 293 -11.00 -4.79 -10.92
CA LEU A 293 -11.30 -3.61 -10.10
C LEU A 293 -10.39 -2.43 -10.51
#